data_AF-A0A1B8NVU7-F1
#
_entry.id   AF-A0A1B8NVU7-F1
#
_cell.length_a   1.000
_cell.length_b   1.000
_cell.length_c   1.000
_cell.angle_alpha   90.00
_cell.angle_beta   90.00
_cell.angle_gamma   90.00
#
_symmetry.space_group_name_H-M   'P 1'
#
loop_
_entity.id
_entity.type
_entity.pdbx_description
1 polymer ?
#
loop_
_entity_poly.entity_id
_entity_poly.type
_entity_poly.pdbx_seq_one_letter_code
_entity_poly.pdbx_strand_id
1 'polypeptide(L)' 'MTSGLRIGTPAVTTRGFDQADCEALAGWICDILDVLAKEEDTTEIEAEVRGKVAELCARHPVYGAGQESQADAASIA' A
#
# COMPACT_ATOMS: atom_id res chain seq x y z
N MET A 1 -21.88 3.36 -16.98
CA MET A 1 -20.53 2.82 -16.68
C MET A 1 -19.63 3.98 -16.33
N THR A 2 -18.99 3.98 -15.17
CA THR A 2 -17.91 4.94 -14.88
C THR A 2 -16.63 4.13 -14.77
N SER A 3 -15.75 4.27 -15.76
CA SER A 3 -14.41 3.66 -15.81
C SER A 3 -13.43 4.28 -14.81
N GLY A 4 -13.89 4.59 -13.59
CA GLY A 4 -13.16 5.40 -12.61
C GLY A 4 -12.93 4.69 -11.28
N LEU A 5 -11.80 5.03 -10.64
CA LEU A 5 -11.46 4.64 -9.28
C LEU A 5 -12.08 5.60 -8.27
N ARG A 6 -12.64 5.07 -7.17
CA ARG A 6 -13.11 5.86 -6.03
C ARG A 6 -12.14 5.70 -4.86
N ILE A 7 -11.42 6.77 -4.56
CA ILE A 7 -10.41 6.82 -3.49
C ILE A 7 -10.93 7.70 -2.35
N GLY A 8 -10.69 7.29 -1.11
CA GLY A 8 -11.12 8.03 0.09
C GLY A 8 -10.14 7.88 1.24
N THR A 9 -9.90 8.98 1.96
CA THR A 9 -8.98 9.06 3.09
C THR A 9 -9.50 8.57 4.46
N PRO A 10 -10.81 8.39 4.74
CA PRO A 10 -11.27 8.03 6.09
C PRO A 10 -10.61 6.79 6.71
N ALA A 11 -10.26 5.78 5.90
CA ALA A 11 -9.65 4.54 6.40
C ALA A 11 -8.17 4.73 6.79
N VAL A 12 -7.45 5.62 6.11
CA VAL A 12 -6.02 5.85 6.36
C VAL A 12 -5.81 6.92 7.43
N THR A 13 -6.64 7.96 7.46
CA THR A 13 -6.52 9.03 8.46
C THR A 13 -6.93 8.56 9.86
N THR A 14 -7.87 7.63 9.97
CA THR A 14 -8.21 6.98 11.26
C THR A 14 -7.08 6.11 11.81
N ARG A 15 -6.15 5.67 10.95
CA ARG A 15 -4.94 4.90 11.32
C ARG A 15 -3.73 5.78 11.62
N GLY A 16 -3.81 7.09 11.39
CA GLY A 16 -2.72 8.04 11.65
C GLY A 16 -1.90 8.45 10.43
N PHE A 17 -2.32 8.11 9.20
CA PHE A 17 -1.64 8.61 8.00
C PHE A 17 -1.70 10.13 7.95
N ASP A 18 -0.56 10.74 7.65
CA ASP A 18 -0.45 12.17 7.44
C ASP A 18 -0.51 12.55 5.95
N GLN A 19 -0.29 13.82 5.65
CA GLN A 19 -0.29 14.32 4.28
C GLN A 19 0.83 13.71 3.43
N ALA A 20 2.03 13.54 3.99
CA ALA A 20 3.18 13.00 3.28
C ALA A 20 2.98 11.52 2.93
N ASP A 21 2.40 10.74 3.85
CA ASP A 21 2.02 9.35 3.59
C ASP A 21 0.97 9.25 2.46
N CYS A 22 -0.01 10.17 2.43
CA CYS A 22 -1.02 10.21 1.38
C CYS A 22 -0.45 10.65 0.02
N GLU A 23 0.48 11.61 0.00
CA GLU A 23 1.18 12.04 -1.21
C GLU A 23 2.02 10.90 -1.79
N ALA A 24 2.76 10.18 -0.95
CA ALA A 24 3.52 9.00 -1.37
C ALA A 24 2.61 7.90 -1.94
N LEU A 25 1.49 7.61 -1.26
CA LEU A 25 0.51 6.63 -1.73
C LEU A 25 -0.09 7.01 -3.09
N ALA A 26 -0.43 8.29 -3.29
CA ALA A 26 -0.95 8.78 -4.57
C ALA A 26 0.10 8.70 -5.68
N GLY A 27 1.38 9.00 -5.37
CA GLY A 27 2.49 8.82 -6.29
C GLY A 27 2.61 7.39 -6.79
N TRP A 28 2.58 6.41 -5.89
CA TRP A 28 2.67 4.99 -6.27
C TRP A 28 1.47 4.50 -7.10
N ILE A 29 0.29 5.06 -6.87
CA ILE A 29 -0.89 4.79 -7.71
C ILE A 29 -0.61 5.30 -9.13
N CYS A 30 -0.07 6.52 -9.29
CA CYS A 30 0.29 7.07 -10.59
C CYS A 30 1.38 6.23 -11.29
N ASP A 31 2.41 5.78 -10.56
CA ASP A 31 3.50 4.97 -11.13
C ASP A 31 2.96 3.69 -11.80
N ILE A 32 2.01 3.00 -11.17
CA ILE A 32 1.37 1.80 -11.75
C ILE A 32 0.48 2.17 -12.94
N LEU A 33 -0.31 3.25 -12.81
CA LEU A 33 -1.19 3.71 -13.89
C LEU A 33 -0.41 4.12 -15.14
N ASP A 34 0.78 4.69 -14.99
CA ASP A 34 1.64 5.08 -16.11
C ASP A 34 2.19 3.88 -16.89
N VAL A 35 2.50 2.78 -16.21
CA VAL A 35 2.89 1.50 -16.86
C VAL A 35 1.69 0.87 -17.55
N LEU A 36 0.54 0.82 -16.88
CA LEU A 36 -0.71 0.31 -17.47
C LEU A 36 -1.14 1.09 -18.71
N ALA A 37 -1.01 2.42 -18.69
CA ALA A 37 -1.37 3.29 -19.81
C ALA A 37 -0.50 3.05 -21.06
N LYS A 38 0.70 2.48 -20.89
CA LYS A 38 1.60 2.07 -21.97
C LYS A 38 1.34 0.63 -22.45
N GLU A 39 0.37 -0.07 -21.85
CA GLU A 39 0.10 -1.49 -22.10
C GLU A 39 1.33 -2.39 -21.83
N GLU A 40 2.18 -1.97 -20.90
CA GLU A 40 3.40 -2.68 -20.49
C GLU A 40 3.12 -3.62 -19.29
N ASP A 41 4.07 -4.53 -19.01
CA ASP A 41 3.99 -5.44 -17.87
C ASP A 41 4.19 -4.68 -16.54
N THR A 42 3.20 -4.77 -15.64
CA THR A 42 3.20 -4.10 -14.34
C THR A 42 3.87 -4.91 -13.23
N THR A 43 4.30 -6.15 -13.49
CA THR A 43 4.79 -7.07 -12.45
C THR A 43 5.92 -6.48 -11.61
N GLU A 44 6.86 -5.77 -12.22
CA GLU A 44 8.00 -5.17 -11.52
C GLU A 44 7.57 -4.00 -10.63
N ILE A 45 6.79 -3.05 -11.18
CA ILE A 45 6.34 -1.87 -10.42
C ILE A 45 5.37 -2.27 -9.30
N GLU A 46 4.52 -3.27 -9.51
CA GLU A 46 3.64 -3.80 -8.48
C GLU A 46 4.44 -4.43 -7.33
N ALA A 47 5.52 -5.15 -7.63
CA ALA A 47 6.38 -5.74 -6.61
C ALA A 47 7.08 -4.67 -5.76
N GLU A 48 7.57 -3.61 -6.39
CA GLU A 48 8.19 -2.46 -5.73
C GLU A 48 7.18 -1.71 -4.84
N VAL A 49 6.04 -1.31 -5.41
CA VAL A 49 4.99 -0.58 -4.68
C VAL A 49 4.45 -1.41 -3.51
N ARG A 50 4.29 -2.73 -3.69
CA ARG A 50 3.86 -3.62 -2.60
C ARG A 50 4.80 -3.55 -1.40
N GLY A 51 6.11 -3.52 -1.62
CA GLY A 51 7.10 -3.37 -0.54
C GLY A 51 6.92 -2.06 0.21
N LYS A 52 6.86 -0.94 -0.52
CA LYS A 52 6.67 0.41 0.04
C LYS A 52 5.36 0.53 0.84
N VAL A 53 4.27 -0.04 0.32
CA VAL A 53 2.95 -0.03 0.99
C VAL A 53 2.98 -0.87 2.27
N ALA A 54 3.64 -2.03 2.26
CA ALA A 54 3.77 -2.89 3.44
C ALA A 54 4.55 -2.17 4.55
N GLU A 55 5.67 -1.52 4.21
CA GLU A 55 6.45 -0.70 5.14
C GLU A 55 5.63 0.45 5.72
N LEU A 56 4.89 1.17 4.88
CA LEU A 56 4.00 2.25 5.32
C LEU A 56 2.89 1.74 6.25
N CYS A 57 2.27 0.61 5.93
CA CYS A 57 1.22 0.03 6.77
C CYS A 57 1.74 -0.48 8.11
N ALA A 58 3.00 -0.94 8.17
CA ALA A 58 3.63 -1.35 9.42
C ALA A 58 3.85 -0.17 10.39
N ARG A 59 4.03 1.06 9.88
CA ARG A 59 4.10 2.28 10.71
C ARG A 59 2.76 2.65 11.35
N HIS A 60 1.65 2.28 10.70
CA HIS A 60 0.28 2.66 11.08
C HIS A 60 -0.63 1.43 11.26
N PRO A 61 -0.40 0.60 12.29
CA PRO A 61 -1.14 -0.65 12.47
C PRO A 61 -2.64 -0.42 12.68
N VAL A 62 -3.47 -1.31 12.12
CA VAL A 62 -4.95 -1.20 12.15
C VAL A 62 -5.51 -1.47 13.56
N TYR A 63 -4.90 -2.41 14.28
CA TYR A 63 -5.27 -2.75 15.65
C TYR A 63 -4.08 -2.44 16.56
N GLY A 64 -4.32 -1.71 17.65
CA GLY A 64 -3.33 -1.46 18.69
C GLY A 64 -2.78 -2.80 19.16
N ALA A 65 -1.47 -2.98 19.04
CA ALA A 65 -0.80 -4.26 19.11
C ALA A 65 -1.20 -5.15 20.31
N GLY A 66 -1.74 -6.33 20.02
CA GLY A 66 -1.10 -7.55 20.49
C GLY A 66 -0.05 -7.89 19.42
N GLN A 67 1.24 -7.80 19.76
CA GLN A 67 2.29 -8.10 18.80
C GLN A 67 2.30 -9.59 18.47
N GLU A 68 1.85 -9.96 17.28
CA GLU A 68 2.30 -11.20 16.64
C GLU A 68 3.27 -10.83 15.54
N SER A 69 4.53 -10.99 15.90
CA SER A 69 5.71 -10.90 15.05
C SER A 69 5.49 -11.71 13.78
N GLN A 70 5.82 -11.11 12.65
CA GLN A 70 6.08 -11.78 11.39
C GLN A 70 7.35 -12.65 11.52
N ALA A 71 7.29 -13.67 12.38
CA ALA A 71 8.33 -14.66 12.65
C ALA A 71 7.79 -16.11 12.67
N ASP A 72 6.47 -16.33 12.66
CA ASP A 72 5.91 -17.69 12.85
C ASP A 72 5.81 -18.53 11.56
N ALA A 73 6.14 -17.97 10.39
CA ALA A 73 6.20 -18.77 9.16
C ALA A 73 7.43 -19.70 9.09
N ALA A 74 8.41 -19.56 10.00
CA ALA A 74 9.62 -20.37 10.03
C ALA A 74 9.65 -21.44 11.14
N SER A 75 8.61 -21.57 11.97
CA SER A 75 8.59 -22.49 13.12
C SER A 75 7.80 -23.79 12.92
N ILE A 76 7.41 -24.11 11.67
CA ILE A 76 6.69 -25.36 11.35
C ILE A 76 7.58 -26.35 10.55
N ALA A 77 8.91 -26.21 10.65
CA ALA A 77 9.89 -27.19 10.16
C ALA A 77 10.44 -28.02 11.32
#